data_AF-A0A257YM71-F1
#
_entry.id   AF-A0A257YM71-F1
#
_cell.length_a   1.000
_cell.length_b   1.000
_cell.length_c   1.000
_cell.angle_alpha   90.00
_cell.angle_beta   90.00
_cell.angle_gamma   90.00
#
_symmetry.space_group_name_H-M   'P 1'
#
loop_
_entity.id
_entity.type
_entity.pdbx_description
1 polymer ?
#
loop_
_entity_poly.entity_id
_entity_poly.type
_entity_poly.pdbx_seq_one_letter_code
_entity_poly.pdbx_strand_id
1 'polypeptide(L)'
;DPVDLLSRLDAIALASPRTTRLAGSVTEGRITWITRSALWRFPDYTTAEARSDGLFLYARQRFGSDDLGVNAARLRDWLSRL
;
A
#
# COMPACT_ATOMS: atom_id res chain seq x y z
N ASP A 1 13.00 -4.74 -12.06
CA ASP A 1 13.29 -5.65 -10.94
C ASP A 1 12.19 -5.49 -9.90
N PRO A 2 11.49 -6.57 -9.50
CA PRO A 2 10.42 -6.52 -8.49
C PRO A 2 10.84 -5.91 -7.15
N VAL A 3 12.10 -6.10 -6.71
CA VAL A 3 12.59 -5.51 -5.46
C VAL A 3 12.76 -4.00 -5.58
N ASP A 4 13.30 -3.53 -6.71
CA ASP A 4 13.37 -2.10 -7.02
C ASP A 4 11.97 -1.46 -7.10
N LEU A 5 11.02 -2.12 -7.76
CA LEU A 5 9.63 -1.65 -7.80
C LEU A 5 9.01 -1.56 -6.41
N LEU A 6 9.26 -2.54 -5.53
CA LEU A 6 8.81 -2.49 -4.14
C LEU A 6 9.44 -1.31 -3.38
N SER A 7 10.73 -1.04 -3.58
CA SER A 7 11.43 0.11 -2.98
C SER A 7 10.85 1.45 -3.42
N ARG A 8 10.61 1.61 -4.73
CA ARG A 8 10.00 2.83 -5.29
C ARG A 8 8.56 3.03 -4.81
N LEU A 9 7.77 1.95 -4.78
CA LEU A 9 6.41 1.98 -4.26
C LEU A 9 6.36 2.35 -2.79
N ASP A 10 7.31 1.85 -1.98
CA ASP A 10 7.41 2.17 -0.56
C ASP A 10 7.68 3.66 -0.31
N ALA A 11 8.54 4.29 -1.12
CA ALA A 11 8.75 5.74 -1.07
C ALA A 11 7.46 6.51 -1.40
N ILE A 12 6.71 6.09 -2.42
CA ILE A 12 5.43 6.69 -2.82
C ILE A 12 4.38 6.53 -1.71
N ALA A 13 4.29 5.34 -1.11
CA ALA A 13 3.37 5.04 -0.02
C ALA A 13 3.69 5.91 1.21
N LEU A 14 4.96 6.06 1.59
CA LEU A 14 5.36 6.90 2.73
C LEU A 14 5.21 8.40 2.48
N ALA A 15 5.26 8.84 1.21
CA ALA A 15 4.91 10.22 0.84
C ALA A 15 3.39 10.48 0.86
N SER A 16 2.56 9.43 0.98
CA SER A 16 1.10 9.57 0.99
C SER A 16 0.59 9.95 2.39
N PRO A 17 -0.35 10.91 2.50
CA PRO A 17 -0.84 11.37 3.80
C PRO A 17 -1.35 10.23 4.69
N ARG A 18 -1.01 10.30 5.99
CA ARG A 18 -1.49 9.36 7.03
C ARG A 18 -1.16 7.89 6.75
N THR A 19 -0.10 7.62 6.00
CA THR A 19 0.36 6.28 5.64
C THR A 19 1.67 5.96 6.36
N THR A 20 1.75 4.79 6.99
CA THR A 20 2.98 4.28 7.61
C THR A 20 3.16 2.81 7.28
N ARG A 21 4.40 2.30 7.36
CA ARG A 21 4.62 0.85 7.35
C ARG A 21 4.02 0.25 8.62
N LEU A 22 3.22 -0.79 8.45
CA LEU A 22 2.65 -1.59 9.54
C LEU A 22 3.52 -2.83 9.81
N ALA A 23 4.02 -3.47 8.75
CA ALA A 23 4.85 -4.66 8.83
C ALA A 23 5.70 -4.83 7.57
N GLY A 24 6.83 -5.51 7.71
CA GLY A 24 7.70 -5.84 6.59
C GLY A 24 8.59 -4.69 6.12
N SER A 25 9.40 -4.97 5.13
CA SER A 25 10.42 -4.08 4.56
C SER A 25 10.76 -4.50 3.13
N VAL A 26 11.50 -3.65 2.40
CA VAL A 26 12.02 -3.99 1.07
C VAL A 26 12.90 -5.23 1.14
N THR A 27 13.74 -5.33 2.17
CA THR A 27 14.66 -6.46 2.40
C THR A 27 13.93 -7.78 2.67
N GLU A 28 12.77 -7.73 3.31
CA GLU A 28 11.91 -8.91 3.52
C GLU A 28 11.07 -9.27 2.28
N GLY A 29 11.15 -8.47 1.21
CA GLY A 29 10.43 -8.70 -0.05
C GLY A 29 8.92 -8.44 0.03
N ARG A 30 8.42 -7.98 1.18
CA ARG A 30 7.00 -7.72 1.40
C ARG A 30 6.81 -6.60 2.39
N ILE A 31 5.91 -5.66 2.09
CA ILE A 31 5.55 -4.55 2.96
C ILE A 31 4.03 -4.47 3.07
N THR A 32 3.53 -4.24 4.27
CA THR A 32 2.15 -3.82 4.50
C THR A 32 2.15 -2.41 5.06
N TRP A 33 1.43 -1.50 4.41
CA TRP A 33 1.17 -0.16 4.89
C TRP A 33 -0.22 -0.06 5.50
N ILE A 34 -0.34 0.82 6.48
CA ILE A 34 -1.61 1.26 7.05
C ILE A 34 -1.84 2.71 6.69
N THR A 35 -2.98 3.01 6.06
CA THR A 35 -3.46 4.39 5.83
C THR A 35 -4.68 4.61 6.71
N ARG A 36 -4.69 5.64 7.55
CA ARG A 36 -5.83 5.94 8.42
C ARG A 36 -6.66 7.07 7.85
N SER A 37 -7.99 6.94 7.75
CA SER A 37 -8.87 8.02 7.27
C SER A 37 -8.77 9.30 8.13
N ALA A 38 -9.00 10.48 7.52
CA ALA A 38 -8.81 11.76 8.19
C ALA A 38 -9.83 11.99 9.32
N LEU A 39 -11.10 11.68 9.07
CA LEU A 39 -12.20 11.99 9.97
C LEU A 39 -12.45 10.87 11.00
N TRP A 40 -12.40 9.61 10.56
CA TRP A 40 -12.82 8.45 11.38
C TRP A 40 -11.67 7.53 11.80
N ARG A 41 -10.42 7.85 11.40
CA ARG A 41 -9.21 7.03 11.65
C ARG A 41 -9.32 5.56 11.26
N PHE A 42 -10.26 5.22 10.37
CA PHE A 42 -10.45 3.86 9.88
C PHE A 42 -9.16 3.37 9.24
N PRO A 43 -8.64 2.20 9.66
CA PRO A 43 -7.41 1.64 9.11
C PRO A 43 -7.69 0.89 7.81
N ASP A 44 -7.06 1.36 6.74
CA ASP A 44 -6.96 0.69 5.45
C ASP A 44 -5.59 0.04 5.32
N TYR A 45 -5.53 -1.16 4.73
CA TYR A 45 -4.28 -1.86 4.49
C TYR A 45 -3.99 -1.98 3.01
N THR A 46 -2.75 -1.70 2.64
CA THR A 46 -2.20 -2.07 1.33
C THR A 46 -0.97 -2.93 1.57
N THR A 47 -0.91 -4.09 0.94
CA THR A 47 0.24 -4.99 1.00
C THR A 47 0.85 -5.11 -0.40
N ALA A 48 2.17 -4.99 -0.51
CA ALA A 48 2.90 -5.33 -1.72
C ALA A 48 3.95 -6.41 -1.43
N GLU A 49 4.13 -7.32 -2.38
CA GLU A 49 5.10 -8.41 -2.30
C GLU A 49 5.85 -8.51 -3.64
N ALA A 50 7.18 -8.42 -3.57
CA ALA A 50 8.07 -8.66 -4.69
C ALA A 50 8.33 -10.17 -4.79
N ARG A 51 8.02 -10.74 -5.95
CA ARG A 51 8.28 -12.15 -6.29
C ARG A 51 9.16 -12.21 -7.52
N SER A 52 9.64 -13.40 -7.88
CA SER A 52 10.48 -13.59 -9.07
C SER A 52 9.80 -13.17 -10.37
N ASP A 53 8.46 -13.23 -10.43
CA ASP A 53 7.64 -12.97 -11.60
C ASP A 53 6.96 -11.58 -11.60
N GLY A 54 7.09 -10.80 -10.51
CA GLY A 54 6.54 -9.44 -10.49
C GLY A 54 6.26 -8.87 -9.10
N LEU A 55 5.62 -7.70 -9.10
CA LEU A 55 5.13 -7.03 -7.89
C LEU A 55 3.63 -7.27 -7.75
N PHE A 56 3.23 -7.88 -6.64
CA PHE A 56 1.83 -8.20 -6.34
C PHE A 56 1.30 -7.23 -5.29
N LEU A 57 0.14 -6.63 -5.54
CA LEU A 57 -0.46 -5.63 -4.66
C LEU A 57 -1.85 -6.08 -4.20
N TYR A 58 -2.16 -5.84 -2.93
CA TYR A 58 -3.46 -6.13 -2.35
C TYR A 58 -3.89 -5.01 -1.40
N ALA A 59 -4.89 -4.21 -1.82
CA ALA A 59 -5.49 -3.16 -1.01
C ALA A 59 -6.86 -3.60 -0.46
N ARG A 60 -7.09 -3.37 0.83
CA ARG A 60 -8.32 -3.78 1.53
C ARG A 60 -8.66 -2.84 2.69
N GLN A 61 -9.93 -2.72 2.99
CA GLN A 61 -10.37 -2.20 4.27
C GLN A 61 -10.15 -3.23 5.37
N ARG A 62 -9.88 -2.77 6.60
CA ARG A 62 -9.88 -3.65 7.77
C ARG A 62 -11.29 -3.90 8.33
N PHE A 63 -12.19 -2.93 8.21
CA PHE A 63 -13.54 -2.94 8.75
C PHE A 63 -14.53 -2.40 7.72
N GLY A 64 -15.77 -2.88 7.78
CA GLY A 64 -16.81 -2.53 6.80
C GLY A 64 -16.82 -3.45 5.59
N SER A 65 -17.84 -3.29 4.74
CA SER A 65 -18.03 -4.06 3.50
C SER A 65 -17.74 -3.25 2.24
N ASP A 66 -17.68 -1.92 2.33
CA ASP A 66 -17.44 -1.03 1.20
C ASP A 66 -16.72 0.26 1.66
N ASP A 67 -15.75 0.74 0.88
CA ASP A 67 -15.04 2.01 1.04
C ASP A 67 -15.40 3.03 -0.04
N LEU A 68 -16.39 2.74 -0.88
CA LEU A 68 -16.75 3.54 -2.04
C LEU A 68 -15.56 3.72 -3.01
N GLY A 69 -14.66 2.72 -3.07
CA GLY A 69 -13.51 2.69 -3.96
C GLY A 69 -12.30 3.50 -3.49
N VAL A 70 -12.26 3.98 -2.25
CA VAL A 70 -11.15 4.80 -1.72
C VAL A 70 -9.81 4.06 -1.76
N ASN A 71 -9.76 2.78 -1.38
CA ASN A 71 -8.51 2.00 -1.44
C ASN A 71 -8.05 1.79 -2.89
N ALA A 72 -8.99 1.48 -3.79
CA ALA A 72 -8.68 1.29 -5.20
C ALA A 72 -8.18 2.60 -5.85
N ALA A 73 -8.78 3.74 -5.51
CA ALA A 73 -8.33 5.04 -5.99
C ALA A 73 -6.92 5.38 -5.50
N ARG A 74 -6.62 5.12 -4.22
CA ARG A 74 -5.29 5.31 -3.65
C ARG A 74 -4.25 4.43 -4.33
N LEU A 75 -4.57 3.15 -4.53
CA LEU A 75 -3.65 2.23 -5.19
C LEU A 75 -3.37 2.66 -6.64
N ARG A 76 -4.38 3.13 -7.37
CA ARG A 76 -4.21 3.70 -8.72
C ARG A 76 -3.33 4.95 -8.73
N ASP A 77 -3.50 5.85 -7.76
CA ASP A 77 -2.62 7.02 -7.60
C ASP A 77 -1.16 6.59 -7.42
N TRP A 78 -0.91 5.62 -6.52
CA TRP A 78 0.44 5.11 -6.29
C TRP A 78 1.04 4.51 -7.57
N LEU A 79 0.28 3.68 -8.27
CA LEU A 79 0.71 3.05 -9.52
C LEU A 79 0.99 4.08 -10.63
N SER A 80 0.28 5.21 -10.67
CA SER A 80 0.53 6.27 -11.65
C SER A 80 1.86 7.02 -11.44
N ARG A 81 2.45 6.87 -10.26
CA ARG A 81 3.70 7.53 -9.84
C ARG A 81 4.89 6.57 -9.81
N LEU A 82 4.64 5.28 -10.04
CA LEU A 82 5.62 4.18 -10.05
C LEU A 82 6.21 4.00 -11.46
#